data_AF-A0A1T1B7F3-F1
#
_entry.id   AF-A0A1T1B7F3-F1
#
_cell.length_a   1.000
_cell.length_b   1.000
_cell.length_c   1.000
_cell.angle_alpha   90.00
_cell.angle_beta   90.00
_cell.angle_gamma   90.00
#
_symmetry.space_group_name_H-M   'P 1'
#
loop_
_entity.id
_entity.type
_entity.pdbx_description
1 polymer ?
#
loop_
_entity_poly.entity_id
_entity_poly.type
_entity_poly.pdbx_seq_one_letter_code
_entity_poly.pdbx_strand_id
1 'polypeptide(L)'
;MDRTTWHYGQTPLNILVLGAILGGAVIPLVWSILPHQGNSSTGARILLVARLLKVLPARRWAVLIADREFVGQEWCTSLRWKRIRQCLRIRENTRVEDELARDLFTTLQPGEVRTLFERTWVYGGWMHVVITLSPAGDRVIVASDLPVLDVLSTYRLRWGIESAFSSLKGRGLNLEATHMTAPERISRLFGLLCVALAWMARVGAQTGQESPPRQDNRGRAVVSQVRMGWQVLSQAVRWGGEAFWGCFELLKTPFPPTHTSNSRSVRC
;
A
#
# COMPACT_ATOMS: atom_id res chain seq x y z
N MET A 1 2.88 1.81 3.46
CA MET A 1 4.04 1.07 3.98
C MET A 1 3.56 -0.30 4.36
N ASP A 2 4.33 -1.32 3.98
CA ASP A 2 4.06 -2.69 4.38
C ASP A 2 5.36 -3.50 4.27
N ARG A 3 5.35 -4.74 4.71
CA ARG A 3 6.45 -5.67 4.54
C ARG A 3 6.00 -6.91 3.79
N THR A 4 6.94 -7.55 3.13
CA THR A 4 6.70 -8.87 2.55
C THR A 4 7.76 -9.84 3.04
N THR A 5 7.32 -11.04 3.40
CA THR A 5 8.20 -12.08 3.91
C THR A 5 8.01 -13.36 3.09
N TRP A 6 9.08 -14.08 2.83
CA TRP A 6 9.05 -15.48 2.38
C TRP A 6 10.32 -16.21 2.85
N HIS A 7 10.31 -17.53 2.77
CA HIS A 7 11.37 -18.38 3.28
C HIS A 7 12.03 -19.13 2.13
N TYR A 8 13.36 -19.18 2.15
CA TYR A 8 14.12 -20.13 1.35
C TYR A 8 14.94 -21.02 2.28
N GLY A 9 14.50 -22.27 2.43
CA GLY A 9 14.98 -23.15 3.50
C GLY A 9 14.77 -22.49 4.87
N GLN A 10 15.86 -22.35 5.64
CA GLN A 10 15.86 -21.69 6.95
C GLN A 10 16.09 -20.17 6.88
N THR A 11 16.37 -19.62 5.70
CA THR A 11 16.69 -18.19 5.56
C THR A 11 15.41 -17.38 5.29
N PRO A 12 14.97 -16.54 6.23
CA PRO A 12 13.87 -15.63 5.98
C PRO A 12 14.31 -14.43 5.16
N LEU A 13 13.52 -14.08 4.17
CA LEU A 13 13.65 -12.86 3.41
C LEU A 13 12.51 -11.94 3.77
N ASN A 14 12.83 -10.87 4.48
CA ASN A 14 11.86 -9.90 4.98
C ASN A 14 12.20 -8.52 4.42
N ILE A 15 11.34 -8.00 3.56
CA ILE A 15 11.55 -6.72 2.88
C ILE A 15 10.53 -5.70 3.40
N LEU A 16 11.01 -4.67 4.09
CA LEU A 16 10.20 -3.52 4.47
C LEU A 16 10.13 -2.55 3.29
N VAL A 17 8.93 -2.15 2.88
CA VAL A 17 8.69 -1.38 1.66
C VAL A 17 7.81 -0.16 1.90
N LEU A 18 8.22 0.96 1.32
CA LEU A 18 7.39 2.15 1.16
C LEU A 18 7.22 2.43 -0.32
N GLY A 19 5.98 2.32 -0.79
CA GLY A 19 5.57 2.61 -2.16
C GLY A 19 4.57 3.76 -2.22
N ALA A 20 4.36 4.26 -3.43
CA ALA A 20 3.36 5.28 -3.74
C ALA A 20 2.28 4.70 -4.65
N ILE A 21 1.04 5.17 -4.49
CA ILE A 21 -0.05 4.85 -5.40
C ILE A 21 0.11 5.76 -6.63
N LEU A 22 0.38 5.16 -7.79
CA LEU A 22 0.56 5.85 -9.06
C LEU A 22 -0.29 5.14 -10.13
N GLY A 23 -1.18 5.92 -10.77
CA GLY A 23 -2.08 5.41 -11.81
C GLY A 23 -2.82 4.14 -11.39
N GLY A 24 -3.40 4.08 -10.20
CA GLY A 24 -4.18 2.93 -9.74
C GLY A 24 -3.39 1.72 -9.21
N ALA A 25 -2.06 1.76 -9.21
CA ALA A 25 -1.21 0.68 -8.67
C ALA A 25 -0.23 1.21 -7.61
N VAL A 26 0.21 0.36 -6.68
CA VAL A 26 1.31 0.72 -5.76
C VAL A 26 2.64 0.39 -6.40
N ILE A 27 3.49 1.40 -6.55
CA ILE A 27 4.86 1.27 -7.02
C ILE A 27 5.81 1.43 -5.82
N PRO A 28 6.58 0.41 -5.44
CA PRO A 28 7.63 0.55 -4.43
C PRO A 28 8.66 1.61 -4.83
N LEU A 29 8.97 2.52 -3.91
CA LEU A 29 9.94 3.60 -4.14
C LEU A 29 11.21 3.43 -3.31
N VAL A 30 11.07 2.84 -2.12
CA VAL A 30 12.20 2.58 -1.23
C VAL A 30 11.94 1.30 -0.41
N TRP A 31 13.01 0.57 -0.11
CA TRP A 31 12.94 -0.66 0.68
C TRP A 31 14.19 -0.86 1.55
N SER A 32 14.07 -1.76 2.51
CA SER A 32 15.18 -2.29 3.32
C SER A 32 14.99 -3.78 3.53
N ILE A 33 16.05 -4.57 3.36
CA ILE A 33 16.06 -5.98 3.76
C ILE A 33 16.30 -6.04 5.27
N LEU A 34 15.39 -6.69 5.99
CA LEU A 34 15.48 -6.89 7.43
C LEU A 34 16.21 -8.21 7.70
N PRO A 35 17.15 -8.25 8.66
CA PRO A 35 17.96 -9.45 8.94
C PRO A 35 17.20 -10.51 9.75
N HIS A 36 15.91 -10.31 10.03
CA HIS A 36 15.10 -11.16 10.89
C HIS A 36 13.66 -11.29 10.37
N GLN A 37 12.95 -12.32 10.84
CA GLN A 37 11.51 -12.44 10.66
C GLN A 37 10.74 -11.47 11.56
N GLY A 38 9.46 -11.28 11.26
CA GLY A 38 8.54 -10.49 12.07
C GLY A 38 8.58 -9.00 11.76
N ASN A 39 8.18 -8.21 12.75
CA ASN A 39 7.89 -6.79 12.60
C ASN A 39 9.17 -5.95 12.49
N SER A 40 9.14 -4.91 11.67
CA SER A 40 10.18 -3.88 11.64
C SER A 40 10.23 -3.10 12.95
N SER A 41 11.43 -2.71 13.39
CA SER A 41 11.59 -1.76 14.50
C SER A 41 11.13 -0.34 14.12
N THR A 42 10.85 0.50 15.12
CA THR A 42 10.59 1.93 14.90
C THR A 42 11.74 2.62 14.15
N GLY A 43 12.98 2.38 14.57
CA GLY A 43 14.16 2.92 13.90
C GLY A 43 14.24 2.52 12.42
N ALA A 44 13.96 1.26 12.07
CA ALA A 44 13.96 0.81 10.69
C ALA A 44 12.92 1.55 9.82
N ARG A 45 11.71 1.78 10.36
CA ARG A 45 10.64 2.53 9.68
C ARG A 45 11.02 3.99 9.48
N ILE A 46 11.57 4.64 10.52
CA ILE A 46 12.03 6.04 10.46
C ILE A 46 13.14 6.20 9.43
N LEU A 47 14.13 5.30 9.43
CA LEU A 47 15.24 5.33 8.48
C LEU A 47 14.75 5.16 7.04
N LEU A 48 13.78 4.27 6.80
CA LEU A 48 13.20 4.06 5.48
C LEU A 48 12.48 5.31 4.97
N VAL A 49 11.65 5.95 5.81
CA VAL A 49 11.00 7.22 5.48
C VAL A 49 12.05 8.31 5.22
N ALA A 50 13.05 8.42 6.09
CA ALA A 50 14.13 9.40 5.92
C ALA A 50 14.88 9.22 4.60
N ARG A 51 15.10 7.97 4.15
CA ARG A 51 15.71 7.67 2.85
C ARG A 51 14.85 8.20 1.70
N LEU A 52 13.53 8.00 1.71
CA LEU A 52 12.66 8.53 0.66
C LEU A 52 12.59 10.06 0.69
N LEU A 53 12.60 10.67 1.87
CA LEU A 53 12.56 12.14 2.01
C LEU A 53 13.76 12.86 1.39
N LYS A 54 14.90 12.17 1.20
CA LYS A 54 16.06 12.73 0.49
C LYS A 54 15.76 13.08 -0.97
N VAL A 55 14.80 12.39 -1.59
CA VAL A 55 14.46 12.54 -3.01
C VAL A 55 13.01 12.98 -3.25
N LEU A 56 12.11 12.71 -2.31
CA LEU A 56 10.69 13.07 -2.39
C LEU A 56 10.22 13.74 -1.10
N PRO A 57 10.13 15.08 -1.05
CA PRO A 57 9.83 15.81 0.19
C PRO A 57 8.39 15.56 0.68
N ALA A 58 8.21 15.58 2.01
CA ALA A 58 6.95 15.27 2.69
C ALA A 58 5.74 16.08 2.18
N ARG A 59 5.95 17.34 1.77
CA ARG A 59 4.89 18.21 1.20
C ARG A 59 4.22 17.64 -0.06
N ARG A 60 4.86 16.68 -0.74
CA ARG A 60 4.30 15.99 -1.92
C ARG A 60 3.53 14.73 -1.55
N TRP A 61 3.50 14.35 -0.28
CA TRP A 61 2.86 13.14 0.19
C TRP A 61 1.45 13.50 0.65
N ALA A 62 0.44 12.83 0.08
CA ALA A 62 -0.92 13.01 0.58
C ALA A 62 -1.03 12.49 2.02
N VAL A 63 -0.61 11.25 2.26
CA VAL A 63 -0.71 10.57 3.56
C VAL A 63 0.14 9.30 3.53
N LEU A 64 0.69 8.90 4.68
CA LEU A 64 1.29 7.59 4.87
C LEU A 64 0.24 6.62 5.42
N ILE A 65 0.03 5.50 4.72
CA ILE A 65 -0.92 4.46 5.11
C ILE A 65 -0.17 3.20 5.57
N ALA A 66 -0.55 2.60 6.69
CA ALA A 66 0.04 1.35 7.17
C ALA A 66 -0.88 0.54 8.11
N ASP A 67 -0.63 -0.76 8.25
CA ASP A 67 -1.39 -1.67 9.11
C ASP A 67 -0.93 -1.63 10.60
N ARG A 68 -1.63 -2.34 11.48
CA ARG A 68 -1.49 -2.43 12.94
C ARG A 68 -0.16 -2.96 13.47
N GLU A 69 0.71 -3.43 12.59
CA GLU A 69 2.09 -3.77 12.91
C GLU A 69 3.05 -2.58 12.77
N PHE A 70 2.62 -1.51 12.09
CA PHE A 70 3.40 -0.29 11.85
C PHE A 70 2.90 0.87 12.71
N VAL A 71 2.70 0.65 14.00
CA VAL A 71 2.25 1.67 14.97
C VAL A 71 3.27 1.91 16.10
N GLY A 72 3.00 2.87 16.99
CA GLY A 72 3.82 3.20 18.15
C GLY A 72 4.02 4.70 18.34
N GLN A 73 4.12 5.17 19.59
CA GLN A 73 4.20 6.59 19.91
C GLN A 73 5.40 7.29 19.26
N GLU A 74 6.59 6.73 19.38
CA GLU A 74 7.81 7.28 18.76
C GLU A 74 7.66 7.36 17.23
N TRP A 75 7.11 6.30 16.62
CA TRP A 75 6.86 6.26 15.19
C TRP A 75 5.89 7.37 14.75
N CYS A 76 4.71 7.46 15.36
CA CYS A 76 3.72 8.48 15.02
C CYS A 76 4.25 9.91 15.29
N THR A 77 5.01 10.09 16.36
CA THR A 77 5.66 11.38 16.68
C THR A 77 6.67 11.77 15.61
N SER A 78 7.47 10.81 15.12
CA SER A 78 8.44 11.08 14.05
C SER A 78 7.78 11.51 12.73
N LEU A 79 6.63 10.94 12.39
CA LEU A 79 5.84 11.32 11.21
C LEU A 79 5.30 12.75 11.35
N ARG A 80 4.72 13.07 12.52
CA ARG A 80 4.23 14.41 12.84
C ARG A 80 5.35 15.45 12.78
N TRP A 81 6.51 15.17 13.36
CA TRP A 81 7.67 16.07 13.33
C TRP A 81 8.15 16.34 11.89
N LYS A 82 8.04 15.34 11.01
CA LYS A 82 8.34 15.46 9.57
C LYS A 82 7.18 16.03 8.75
N ARG A 83 6.08 16.44 9.39
CA ARG A 83 4.84 16.95 8.76
C ARG A 83 4.23 15.98 7.74
N ILE A 84 4.30 14.68 8.03
CA ILE A 84 3.68 13.63 7.22
C ILE A 84 2.34 13.28 7.88
N ARG A 85 1.24 13.50 7.17
CA ARG A 85 -0.09 13.00 7.59
C ARG A 85 -0.07 11.48 7.62
N GLN A 86 -0.71 10.88 8.63
CA GLN A 86 -0.76 9.42 8.77
C GLN A 86 -2.20 8.90 8.75
N CYS A 87 -2.37 7.67 8.27
CA CYS A 87 -3.62 6.89 8.31
C CYS A 87 -3.26 5.44 8.65
N LEU A 88 -3.32 5.11 9.93
CA LEU A 88 -2.76 3.87 10.47
C LEU A 88 -3.87 3.01 11.07
N ARG A 89 -3.93 1.73 10.73
CA ARG A 89 -4.73 0.80 11.53
C ARG A 89 -4.07 0.60 12.87
N ILE A 90 -4.84 0.66 13.93
CA ILE A 90 -4.37 0.45 15.30
C ILE A 90 -4.88 -0.88 15.82
N ARG A 91 -4.23 -1.40 16.86
CA ARG A 91 -4.64 -2.64 17.51
C ARG A 91 -5.83 -2.38 18.41
N GLU A 92 -6.68 -3.40 18.57
CA GLU A 92 -7.81 -3.41 19.49
C GLU A 92 -7.44 -3.14 20.95
N ASN A 93 -6.24 -3.53 21.37
CA ASN A 93 -5.73 -3.26 22.70
C ASN A 93 -4.96 -1.93 22.80
N THR A 94 -5.03 -1.06 21.78
CA THR A 94 -4.47 0.29 21.86
C THR A 94 -5.30 1.08 22.85
N ARG A 95 -4.66 1.77 23.80
CA ARG A 95 -5.34 2.74 24.65
C ARG A 95 -5.68 3.99 23.84
N VAL A 96 -6.94 4.37 23.93
CA VAL A 96 -7.55 5.51 23.27
C VAL A 96 -8.19 6.29 24.41
N GLU A 97 -7.52 7.37 24.84
CA GLU A 97 -7.77 7.99 26.15
C GLU A 97 -7.69 6.96 27.30
N ASP A 98 -8.74 6.80 28.09
CA ASP A 98 -8.79 5.93 29.26
C ASP A 98 -9.30 4.51 28.95
N GLU A 99 -9.80 4.27 27.74
CA GLU A 99 -10.37 2.99 27.31
C GLU A 99 -9.48 2.26 26.29
N LEU A 100 -9.75 0.97 26.09
CA LEU A 100 -9.15 0.23 24.98
C LEU A 100 -9.99 0.41 23.72
N ALA A 101 -9.33 0.45 22.57
CA ALA A 101 -9.99 0.65 21.29
C ALA A 101 -11.05 -0.44 20.95
N ARG A 102 -10.94 -1.63 21.54
CA ARG A 102 -11.94 -2.71 21.43
C ARG A 102 -13.21 -2.48 22.25
N ASP A 103 -13.10 -1.73 23.34
CA ASP A 103 -14.22 -1.46 24.24
C ASP A 103 -15.09 -0.31 23.68
N LEU A 104 -14.55 0.45 22.72
CA LEU A 104 -15.30 1.37 21.90
C LEU A 104 -16.27 0.62 20.96
N PHE A 105 -17.51 1.10 20.89
CA PHE A 105 -18.55 0.62 19.95
C PHE A 105 -18.75 -0.91 19.98
N THR A 106 -18.91 -1.50 21.17
CA THR A 106 -19.19 -2.93 21.35
C THR A 106 -20.46 -3.43 20.65
N THR A 107 -21.42 -2.54 20.40
CA THR A 107 -22.70 -2.84 19.75
C THR A 107 -22.70 -2.74 18.23
N LEU A 108 -21.54 -2.47 17.62
CA LEU A 108 -21.37 -2.32 16.18
C LEU A 108 -21.76 -3.61 15.43
N GLN A 109 -22.55 -3.48 14.36
CA GLN A 109 -22.95 -4.61 13.51
C GLN A 109 -22.07 -4.73 12.26
N PRO A 110 -21.95 -5.93 11.64
CA PRO A 110 -21.23 -6.10 10.39
C PRO A 110 -21.72 -5.16 9.29
N GLY A 111 -20.78 -4.47 8.61
CA GLY A 111 -21.10 -3.48 7.58
C GLY A 111 -21.36 -2.07 8.11
N GLU A 112 -21.53 -1.90 9.42
CA GLU A 112 -21.63 -0.57 10.02
C GLU A 112 -20.26 0.12 10.14
N VAL A 113 -20.33 1.44 10.08
CA VAL A 113 -19.23 2.35 10.38
C VAL A 113 -19.65 3.21 11.57
N ARG A 114 -18.77 3.31 12.56
CA ARG A 114 -18.89 4.27 13.66
C ARG A 114 -17.61 5.07 13.77
N THR A 115 -17.75 6.28 14.28
CA THR A 115 -16.64 7.21 14.38
C THR A 115 -16.70 7.93 15.71
N LEU A 116 -15.54 8.12 16.33
CA LEU A 116 -15.42 9.15 17.36
C LEU A 116 -15.41 10.51 16.65
N PHE A 117 -16.44 11.32 16.91
CA PHE A 117 -16.61 12.61 16.23
C PHE A 117 -15.48 13.58 16.59
N GLU A 118 -15.08 13.56 17.86
CA GLU A 118 -13.95 14.33 18.37
C GLU A 118 -12.63 13.61 18.07
N ARG A 119 -11.55 14.40 17.97
CA ARG A 119 -10.20 13.84 17.88
C ARG A 119 -9.85 13.25 19.24
N THR A 120 -9.16 12.12 19.23
CA THR A 120 -8.82 11.36 20.42
C THR A 120 -7.32 11.22 20.55
N TRP A 121 -6.81 11.21 21.78
CA TRP A 121 -5.38 11.07 22.04
C TRP A 121 -4.91 9.63 21.83
N VAL A 122 -4.09 9.41 20.81
CA VAL A 122 -3.56 8.08 20.44
C VAL A 122 -2.10 8.21 20.02
N TYR A 123 -1.23 7.33 20.54
CA TYR A 123 0.21 7.32 20.21
C TYR A 123 0.87 8.72 20.29
N GLY A 124 0.56 9.47 21.34
CA GLY A 124 1.15 10.78 21.63
C GLY A 124 0.66 11.93 20.76
N GLY A 125 -0.54 11.85 20.18
CA GLY A 125 -1.15 12.96 19.46
C GLY A 125 -2.66 12.79 19.24
N TRP A 126 -3.34 13.92 19.02
CA TRP A 126 -4.77 13.97 18.69
C TRP A 126 -5.02 13.48 17.26
N MET A 127 -5.87 12.49 17.06
CA MET A 127 -6.20 11.92 15.74
C MET A 127 -7.70 11.59 15.65
N HIS A 128 -8.26 11.56 14.45
CA HIS A 128 -9.58 10.96 14.24
C HIS A 128 -9.45 9.44 14.34
N VAL A 129 -10.36 8.81 15.08
CA VAL A 129 -10.43 7.35 15.22
C VAL A 129 -11.75 6.84 14.63
N VAL A 130 -11.64 6.03 13.58
CA VAL A 130 -12.78 5.46 12.86
C VAL A 130 -12.78 3.94 12.98
N ILE A 131 -13.95 3.37 13.25
CA ILE A 131 -14.14 1.96 13.54
C ILE A 131 -15.19 1.38 12.59
N THR A 132 -14.88 0.23 12.00
CA THR A 132 -15.84 -0.52 11.19
C THR A 132 -15.69 -2.02 11.43
N LEU A 133 -16.78 -2.76 11.28
CA LEU A 133 -16.77 -4.21 11.20
C LEU A 133 -16.92 -4.64 9.74
N SER A 134 -15.96 -5.44 9.27
CA SER A 134 -16.09 -6.08 7.96
C SER A 134 -17.34 -6.97 7.93
N PRO A 135 -17.88 -7.31 6.75
CA PRO A 135 -18.94 -8.31 6.64
C PRO A 135 -18.56 -9.68 7.22
N ALA A 136 -17.26 -9.96 7.35
CA ALA A 136 -16.75 -11.18 7.98
C ALA A 136 -16.58 -11.04 9.51
N GLY A 137 -16.94 -9.89 10.09
CA GLY A 137 -16.80 -9.62 11.52
C GLY A 137 -15.42 -9.09 11.94
N ASP A 138 -14.54 -8.78 10.99
CA ASP A 138 -13.21 -8.24 11.33
C ASP A 138 -13.33 -6.77 11.73
N ARG A 139 -12.89 -6.46 12.94
CA ARG A 139 -12.83 -5.09 13.41
C ARG A 139 -11.62 -4.37 12.80
N VAL A 140 -11.89 -3.21 12.21
CA VAL A 140 -10.90 -2.33 11.61
C VAL A 140 -10.99 -0.97 12.30
N ILE A 141 -9.96 -0.65 13.09
CA ILE A 141 -9.84 0.61 13.83
C ILE A 141 -8.70 1.40 13.20
N VAL A 142 -8.99 2.60 12.70
CA VAL A 142 -8.02 3.44 12.00
C VAL A 142 -7.87 4.76 12.73
N ALA A 143 -6.64 5.13 13.05
CA ALA A 143 -6.29 6.43 13.59
C ALA A 143 -5.58 7.28 12.53
N SER A 144 -6.00 8.52 12.35
CA SER A 144 -5.56 9.35 11.22
C SER A 144 -5.56 10.84 11.51
N ASP A 145 -4.68 11.57 10.82
CA ASP A 145 -4.67 13.05 10.77
C ASP A 145 -5.61 13.60 9.67
N LEU A 146 -6.28 12.73 8.93
CA LEU A 146 -7.20 13.11 7.86
C LEU A 146 -8.57 13.54 8.39
N PRO A 147 -9.35 14.30 7.60
CA PRO A 147 -10.77 14.50 7.86
C PRO A 147 -11.46 13.15 8.05
N VAL A 148 -12.38 13.11 9.02
CA VAL A 148 -13.07 11.91 9.46
C VAL A 148 -13.71 11.10 8.32
N LEU A 149 -14.30 11.78 7.34
CA LEU A 149 -14.98 11.20 6.18
C LEU A 149 -14.00 10.52 5.20
N ASP A 150 -12.74 10.93 5.19
CA ASP A 150 -11.71 10.42 4.28
C ASP A 150 -10.93 9.23 4.86
N VAL A 151 -11.05 8.96 6.16
CA VAL A 151 -10.19 8.00 6.86
C VAL A 151 -10.34 6.58 6.29
N LEU A 152 -11.56 6.05 6.21
CA LEU A 152 -11.78 4.69 5.74
C LEU A 152 -11.56 4.54 4.23
N SER A 153 -12.00 5.52 3.42
CA SER A 153 -11.80 5.50 1.98
C SER A 153 -10.30 5.53 1.65
N THR A 154 -9.53 6.33 2.37
CA THR A 154 -8.07 6.35 2.27
C THR A 154 -7.46 5.04 2.76
N TYR A 155 -7.87 4.53 3.93
CA TYR A 155 -7.29 3.31 4.50
C TYR A 155 -7.47 2.10 3.58
N ARG A 156 -8.59 2.00 2.86
CA ARG A 156 -8.83 0.96 1.84
C ARG A 156 -7.74 0.91 0.77
N LEU A 157 -7.09 2.03 0.45
CA LEU A 157 -5.99 2.08 -0.51
C LEU A 157 -4.75 1.29 -0.05
N ARG A 158 -4.64 0.97 1.25
CA ARG A 158 -3.56 0.13 1.80
C ARG A 158 -3.43 -1.19 1.05
N TRP A 159 -4.54 -1.84 0.69
CA TRP A 159 -4.54 -3.13 -0.03
C TRP A 159 -3.78 -3.10 -1.36
N GLY A 160 -3.57 -1.93 -1.96
CA GLY A 160 -2.79 -1.80 -3.18
C GLY A 160 -1.36 -2.35 -3.06
N ILE A 161 -0.74 -2.27 -1.87
CA ILE A 161 0.63 -2.77 -1.70
C ILE A 161 0.69 -4.31 -1.63
N GLU A 162 -0.35 -4.96 -1.12
CA GLU A 162 -0.48 -6.42 -1.16
C GLU A 162 -0.61 -6.90 -2.60
N SER A 163 -1.36 -6.17 -3.43
CA SER A 163 -1.45 -6.42 -4.86
C SER A 163 -0.08 -6.28 -5.54
N ALA A 164 0.68 -5.23 -5.21
CA ALA A 164 2.04 -5.03 -5.71
C ALA A 164 2.99 -6.18 -5.31
N PHE A 165 2.97 -6.61 -4.05
CA PHE A 165 3.75 -7.76 -3.60
C PHE A 165 3.35 -9.05 -4.34
N SER A 166 2.05 -9.28 -4.53
CA SER A 166 1.56 -10.42 -5.29
C SER A 166 2.07 -10.41 -6.74
N SER A 167 2.14 -9.24 -7.38
CA SER A 167 2.67 -9.08 -8.75
C SER A 167 4.19 -9.26 -8.83
N LEU A 168 4.95 -8.91 -7.79
CA LEU A 168 6.39 -9.15 -7.72
C LEU A 168 6.73 -10.63 -7.49
N LYS A 169 5.86 -11.35 -6.79
CA LYS A 169 6.02 -12.75 -6.40
C LYS A 169 5.40 -13.72 -7.42
N GLY A 170 4.97 -14.90 -6.98
CA GLY A 170 4.52 -16.00 -7.85
C GLY A 170 3.38 -15.68 -8.82
N ARG A 171 2.55 -14.65 -8.59
CA ARG A 171 1.47 -14.28 -9.54
C ARG A 171 1.92 -13.35 -10.68
N GLY A 172 3.19 -12.95 -10.72
CA GLY A 172 3.73 -12.12 -11.80
C GLY A 172 5.20 -12.39 -12.10
N LEU A 173 6.09 -11.59 -11.53
CA LEU A 173 7.53 -11.61 -11.85
C LEU A 173 8.31 -12.73 -11.15
N ASN A 174 7.65 -13.51 -10.30
CA ASN A 174 8.16 -14.74 -9.71
C ASN A 174 9.48 -14.59 -8.91
N LEU A 175 9.61 -13.48 -8.16
CA LEU A 175 10.80 -13.19 -7.34
C LEU A 175 11.22 -14.37 -6.43
N GLU A 176 10.25 -15.10 -5.88
CA GLU A 176 10.48 -16.19 -4.93
C GLU A 176 11.17 -17.41 -5.57
N ALA A 177 11.08 -17.58 -6.89
CA ALA A 177 11.71 -18.67 -7.63
C ALA A 177 13.21 -18.44 -7.93
N THR A 178 13.76 -17.27 -7.61
CA THR A 178 15.18 -16.98 -7.87
C THR A 178 16.14 -17.70 -6.94
N HIS A 179 15.64 -18.25 -5.82
CA HIS A 179 16.44 -18.92 -4.78
C HIS A 179 17.61 -18.10 -4.23
N MET A 180 17.64 -16.79 -4.48
CA MET A 180 18.67 -15.90 -3.97
C MET A 180 18.49 -15.72 -2.46
N THR A 181 19.59 -15.83 -1.71
CA THR A 181 19.61 -15.64 -0.25
C THR A 181 20.41 -14.42 0.20
N ALA A 182 21.38 -13.97 -0.61
CA ALA A 182 22.22 -12.82 -0.29
C ALA A 182 21.41 -11.51 -0.28
N PRO A 183 21.29 -10.79 0.86
CA PRO A 183 20.44 -9.61 1.00
C PRO A 183 20.71 -8.52 -0.06
N GLU A 184 21.97 -8.26 -0.39
CA GLU A 184 22.37 -7.23 -1.33
C GLU A 184 22.00 -7.60 -2.77
N ARG A 185 22.05 -8.89 -3.11
CA ARG A 185 21.65 -9.37 -4.45
C ARG A 185 20.13 -9.29 -4.61
N ILE A 186 19.40 -9.71 -3.58
CA ILE A 186 17.93 -9.61 -3.53
C ILE A 186 17.49 -8.16 -3.61
N SER A 187 18.14 -7.25 -2.87
CA SER A 187 17.82 -5.83 -2.91
C SER A 187 18.00 -5.23 -4.31
N ARG A 188 19.08 -5.60 -5.04
CA ARG A 188 19.29 -5.14 -6.43
C ARG A 188 18.25 -5.70 -7.38
N LEU A 189 17.97 -7.01 -7.30
CA LEU A 189 16.93 -7.64 -8.11
C LEU A 189 15.56 -7.02 -7.83
N PHE A 190 15.21 -6.83 -6.57
CA PHE A 190 13.96 -6.20 -6.15
C PHE A 190 13.81 -4.82 -6.79
N GLY A 191 14.88 -4.02 -6.83
CA GLY A 191 14.88 -2.73 -7.52
C GLY A 191 14.55 -2.85 -9.02
N LEU A 192 15.16 -3.80 -9.73
CA LEU A 192 14.84 -4.06 -11.15
C LEU A 192 13.38 -4.49 -11.33
N LEU A 193 12.87 -5.36 -10.45
CA LEU A 193 11.47 -5.79 -10.49
C LEU A 193 10.50 -4.65 -10.17
N CYS A 194 10.89 -3.67 -9.36
CA CYS A 194 10.08 -2.48 -9.12
C CYS A 194 9.95 -1.61 -10.38
N VAL A 195 11.02 -1.50 -11.18
CA VAL A 195 10.97 -0.83 -12.49
C VAL A 195 10.08 -1.60 -13.46
N ALA A 196 10.23 -2.93 -13.52
CA ALA A 196 9.37 -3.77 -14.35
C ALA A 196 7.89 -3.68 -13.92
N LEU A 197 7.62 -3.63 -12.61
CA LEU A 197 6.28 -3.44 -12.07
C LEU A 197 5.70 -2.07 -12.45
N ALA A 198 6.49 -1.00 -12.39
CA ALA A 198 6.07 0.33 -12.84
C ALA A 198 5.75 0.33 -14.33
N TRP A 199 6.56 -0.35 -15.14
CA TRP A 199 6.32 -0.52 -16.56
C TRP A 199 5.00 -1.28 -16.84
N MET A 200 4.80 -2.42 -16.18
CA MET A 200 3.56 -3.20 -16.24
C MET A 200 2.36 -2.35 -15.82
N ALA A 201 2.46 -1.59 -14.73
CA ALA A 201 1.38 -0.71 -14.28
C ALA A 201 1.07 0.36 -15.33
N ARG A 202 2.08 0.95 -15.96
CA ARG A 202 1.91 2.02 -16.96
C ARG A 202 1.32 1.52 -18.27
N VAL A 203 1.77 0.37 -18.77
CA VAL A 203 1.16 -0.31 -19.93
C VAL A 203 -0.28 -0.67 -19.61
N GLY A 204 -0.54 -1.27 -18.45
CA GLY A 204 -1.88 -1.62 -18.02
C GLY A 204 -2.82 -0.43 -17.88
N ALA A 205 -2.31 0.74 -17.45
CA ALA A 205 -3.08 1.98 -17.40
C ALA A 205 -3.51 2.43 -18.81
N GLN A 206 -2.61 2.35 -19.78
CA GLN A 206 -2.89 2.67 -21.18
C GLN A 206 -3.95 1.72 -21.74
N THR A 207 -3.72 0.42 -21.62
CA THR A 207 -4.64 -0.62 -22.11
C THR A 207 -6.01 -0.51 -21.45
N GLY A 208 -6.07 -0.19 -20.15
CA GLY A 208 -7.34 -0.01 -19.44
C GLY A 208 -8.14 1.22 -19.87
N GLN A 209 -7.49 2.26 -20.42
CA GLN A 209 -8.19 3.41 -21.01
C GLN A 209 -8.79 3.06 -22.38
N GLU A 210 -8.05 2.33 -23.21
CA GLU A 210 -8.49 1.89 -24.54
C GLU A 210 -9.49 0.73 -24.47
N SER A 211 -9.35 -0.14 -23.48
CA SER A 211 -10.14 -1.36 -23.30
C SER A 211 -10.31 -1.65 -21.80
N PRO A 212 -11.34 -1.05 -21.15
CA PRO A 212 -11.59 -1.26 -19.74
C PRO A 212 -11.81 -2.74 -19.37
N PRO A 213 -11.28 -3.23 -18.24
CA PRO A 213 -11.48 -4.60 -17.83
C PRO A 213 -12.95 -4.87 -17.48
N ARG A 214 -13.40 -6.11 -17.73
CA ARG A 214 -14.70 -6.58 -17.24
C ARG A 214 -14.79 -6.40 -15.73
N GLN A 215 -15.99 -6.07 -15.27
CA GLN A 215 -16.32 -5.94 -13.86
C GLN A 215 -17.07 -7.17 -13.35
N ASP A 216 -16.84 -7.53 -12.09
CA ASP A 216 -17.64 -8.51 -11.37
C ASP A 216 -19.01 -7.92 -10.96
N ASN A 217 -19.86 -8.75 -10.36
CA ASN A 217 -21.19 -8.33 -9.88
C ASN A 217 -21.14 -7.23 -8.80
N ARG A 218 -19.96 -6.93 -8.25
CA ARG A 218 -19.72 -5.89 -7.25
C ARG A 218 -19.07 -4.64 -7.87
N GLY A 219 -18.99 -4.56 -9.20
CA GLY A 219 -18.41 -3.45 -9.95
C GLY A 219 -16.88 -3.38 -9.90
N ARG A 220 -16.20 -4.46 -9.46
CA ARG A 220 -14.73 -4.50 -9.34
C ARG A 220 -14.13 -5.11 -10.60
N ALA A 221 -13.01 -4.55 -11.07
CA ALA A 221 -12.29 -5.13 -12.20
C ALA A 221 -11.85 -6.58 -11.91
N VAL A 222 -12.18 -7.50 -12.82
CA VAL A 222 -11.84 -8.93 -12.71
C VAL A 222 -10.33 -9.15 -12.82
N VAL A 223 -9.65 -8.29 -13.58
CA VAL A 223 -8.20 -8.33 -13.78
C VAL A 223 -7.60 -7.01 -13.31
N SER A 224 -6.52 -7.08 -12.52
CA SER A 224 -5.83 -5.87 -12.08
C SER A 224 -5.12 -5.18 -13.23
N GLN A 225 -4.98 -3.86 -13.15
CA GLN A 225 -4.27 -3.07 -14.14
C GLN A 225 -2.85 -3.60 -14.41
N VAL A 226 -2.12 -3.89 -13.33
CA VAL A 226 -0.77 -4.47 -13.41
C VAL A 226 -0.76 -5.80 -14.16
N ARG A 227 -1.78 -6.64 -13.97
CA ARG A 227 -1.89 -7.94 -14.64
C ARG A 227 -2.18 -7.78 -16.12
N MET A 228 -3.04 -6.84 -16.52
CA MET A 228 -3.26 -6.53 -17.94
C MET A 228 -1.95 -6.08 -18.60
N GLY A 229 -1.23 -5.14 -17.98
CA GLY A 229 0.04 -4.68 -18.52
C GLY A 229 1.12 -5.76 -18.55
N TRP A 230 1.14 -6.68 -17.58
CA TRP A 230 2.01 -7.85 -17.63
C TRP A 230 1.71 -8.75 -18.84
N GLN A 231 0.44 -8.99 -19.18
CA GLN A 231 0.07 -9.81 -20.32
C GLN A 231 0.55 -9.18 -21.63
N VAL A 232 0.26 -7.89 -21.83
CA VAL A 232 0.68 -7.13 -23.02
C VAL A 232 2.20 -7.07 -23.12
N LEU A 233 2.88 -6.67 -22.03
CA LEU A 233 4.33 -6.53 -22.02
C LEU A 233 5.03 -7.88 -22.22
N SER A 234 4.54 -8.96 -21.61
CA SER A 234 5.12 -10.30 -21.78
C SER A 234 4.99 -10.80 -23.22
N GLN A 235 3.88 -10.51 -23.89
CA GLN A 235 3.72 -10.83 -25.31
C GLN A 235 4.64 -9.98 -26.17
N ALA A 236 4.72 -8.67 -25.91
CA ALA A 236 5.59 -7.76 -26.64
C ALA A 236 7.08 -8.13 -26.52
N VAL A 237 7.55 -8.49 -25.32
CA VAL A 237 8.94 -8.92 -25.10
C VAL A 237 9.24 -10.26 -25.79
N ARG A 238 8.29 -11.19 -25.84
CA ARG A 238 8.50 -12.52 -26.45
C ARG A 238 8.44 -12.50 -27.97
N TRP A 239 7.54 -11.70 -28.54
CA TRP A 239 7.12 -11.83 -29.94
C TRP A 239 7.09 -10.50 -30.70
N GLY A 240 7.28 -9.36 -30.03
CA GLY A 240 6.98 -8.04 -30.58
C GLY A 240 8.22 -7.27 -31.02
N GLY A 241 8.27 -6.94 -32.32
CA GLY A 241 9.13 -5.86 -32.85
C GLY A 241 8.58 -4.50 -32.43
N GLU A 242 7.72 -3.89 -33.24
CA GLU A 242 7.16 -2.55 -32.97
C GLU A 242 6.35 -2.46 -31.67
N ALA A 243 5.62 -3.52 -31.30
CA ALA A 243 4.84 -3.56 -30.07
C ALA A 243 5.70 -3.41 -28.79
N PHE A 244 6.94 -3.93 -28.81
CA PHE A 244 7.89 -3.73 -27.71
C PHE A 244 8.27 -2.26 -27.59
N TRP A 245 8.58 -1.61 -28.71
CA TRP A 245 8.94 -0.19 -28.71
C TRP A 245 7.80 0.70 -28.25
N GLY A 246 6.55 0.41 -28.65
CA GLY A 246 5.37 1.09 -28.12
C GLY A 246 5.26 0.96 -26.60
N CYS A 247 5.46 -0.25 -26.05
CA CYS A 247 5.50 -0.45 -24.60
C CYS A 247 6.68 0.31 -23.96
N PHE A 248 7.86 0.29 -24.58
CA PHE A 248 9.07 0.92 -24.05
C PHE A 248 8.94 2.45 -23.98
N GLU A 249 8.30 3.06 -24.98
CA GLU A 249 7.98 4.49 -24.96
C GLU A 249 7.07 4.84 -23.77
N LEU A 250 6.08 4.00 -23.46
CA LEU A 250 5.19 4.24 -22.33
C LEU A 250 5.95 4.31 -20.99
N LEU A 251 7.05 3.58 -20.81
CA LEU A 251 7.87 3.63 -19.59
C LEU A 251 8.44 5.03 -19.32
N LYS A 252 8.70 5.81 -20.37
CA LYS A 252 9.23 7.17 -20.28
C LYS A 252 8.16 8.24 -20.07
N THR A 253 6.88 7.86 -20.11
CA THR A 253 5.76 8.79 -19.97
C THR A 253 5.17 8.75 -18.55
N PRO A 254 4.64 9.88 -18.05
CA PRO A 254 3.96 9.89 -16.76
C PRO A 254 2.72 8.99 -16.79
N PHE A 255 2.29 8.52 -15.61
CA PHE A 255 0.99 7.89 -15.48
C PHE A 255 -0.11 8.89 -15.88
N PRO A 256 -1.15 8.45 -16.58
CA PRO A 256 -2.29 9.30 -16.87
C PRO A 256 -2.91 9.80 -15.55
N PRO A 257 -3.49 11.02 -15.54
CA PRO A 257 -4.18 11.52 -14.37
C PRO A 257 -5.28 10.53 -13.98
N THR A 258 -5.37 10.22 -12.69
CA THR A 258 -6.50 9.43 -12.18
C THR A 258 -7.75 10.28 -12.34
N HIS A 259 -8.65 9.88 -13.24
CA HIS A 259 -10.03 10.38 -13.20
C HIS A 259 -10.62 9.90 -11.87
N THR A 260 -10.63 10.76 -10.86
CA THR A 260 -11.46 10.55 -9.68
C THR A 260 -12.88 10.54 -10.20
N SER A 261 -13.44 9.36 -10.45
CA SER A 261 -14.89 9.21 -10.48
C SER A 261 -15.37 9.81 -9.18
N ASN A 262 -16.09 10.94 -9.24
CA ASN A 262 -16.79 11.50 -8.09
C ASN A 262 -17.38 10.33 -7.33
N SER A 263 -16.94 10.15 -6.08
CA SER A 263 -17.60 9.25 -5.15
C SER A 263 -19.06 9.66 -5.17
N ARG A 264 -19.91 8.89 -5.86
CA ARG A 264 -21.34 8.99 -5.65
C ARG A 264 -21.52 8.80 -4.17
N SER A 265 -21.98 9.85 -3.52
CA SER A 265 -22.42 9.87 -2.14
C SER A 265 -23.13 8.55 -1.87
N VAL A 266 -22.64 7.77 -0.92
CA VAL A 266 -23.52 6.82 -0.24
C VAL A 266 -24.56 7.72 0.42
N ARG A 267 -25.74 7.82 -0.21
CA ARG A 267 -26.90 8.44 0.43
C ARG A 267 -27.21 7.58 1.66
N CYS A 268 -27.53 8.31 2.73
CA CYS A 268 -27.84 7.87 4.09
C CYS A 268 -28.49 6.50 4.20
#